data_AF-A0A8H7ZW33-F1
#
_entry.id   AF-A0A8H7ZW33-F1
#
_cell.length_a   1.000
_cell.length_b   1.000
_cell.length_c   1.000
_cell.angle_alpha   90.00
_cell.angle_beta   90.00
_cell.angle_gamma   90.00
#
_symmetry.space_group_name_H-M   'P 1'
#
loop_
_entity.id
_entity.type
_entity.pdbx_description
1 polymer ?
#
loop_
_entity_poly.entity_id
_entity_poly.type
_entity_poly.pdbx_seq_one_letter_code
_entity_poly.pdbx_strand_id
1 'polypeptide(L)'
;MNIAAVIAHCFLWHGSTIVKETKAMLRGAGRGGDDIHNQLMRAYPEVSEYVYLGLLMVFTVIMCLVGTFTPFTLPIWAVLLAVAIAAVFMLPTGIIIAITGQGIYLNVFTEFIIGLIIPGQTGTEVHRPCQMRPLSYAETKLMLITQLYGTTVGAIISTVVCYNIIVDEDWLKDLNNEDSAWNGINFRIFTNAGAIWGAIGPARFFSGHYTKLFYSFLIGPLLCLIPYFGNKMRPSRLWKYCNIPLLTMPLGGAGMPQNMIVMSFVTAFVFQYWLFRHRYDWYSKYNYVLAAALDTGTAIAVLVTSQLAGYIVPPIWSGNPLAVTPDYYCYTPGRMCAGKAYCSKFNDP
;
A
#
# COMPACT_ATOMS: atom_id res chain seq x y z
N MET A 1 -12.23 4.68 -6.43
CA MET A 1 -13.22 4.42 -5.35
C MET A 1 -12.64 4.52 -3.95
N ASN A 2 -11.69 3.64 -3.57
CA ASN A 2 -11.18 3.52 -2.20
C ASN A 2 -10.68 4.84 -1.58
N ILE A 3 -9.75 5.53 -2.23
CA ILE A 3 -9.12 6.77 -1.73
C ILE A 3 -10.14 7.92 -1.60
N ALA A 4 -11.12 7.99 -2.49
CA ALA A 4 -12.21 8.96 -2.37
C ALA A 4 -13.14 8.62 -1.20
N ALA A 5 -13.37 7.33 -0.92
CA ALA A 5 -14.11 6.90 0.27
C ALA A 5 -13.37 7.24 1.57
N VAL A 6 -12.03 7.14 1.61
CA VAL A 6 -11.19 7.55 2.76
C VAL A 6 -11.48 8.99 3.17
N ILE A 7 -11.41 9.90 2.21
CA ILE A 7 -11.67 11.32 2.41
C ILE A 7 -13.09 11.49 2.97
N ALA A 8 -14.09 10.98 2.25
CA ALA A 8 -15.48 11.16 2.63
C ALA A 8 -15.80 10.58 4.02
N HIS A 9 -15.29 9.38 4.33
CA HIS A 9 -15.50 8.73 5.61
C HIS A 9 -14.84 9.53 6.75
N CYS A 10 -13.60 9.98 6.56
CA CYS A 10 -12.88 10.79 7.54
C CYS A 10 -13.60 12.13 7.81
N PHE A 11 -14.02 12.84 6.77
CA PHE A 11 -14.74 14.11 6.91
C PHE A 11 -16.11 13.94 7.58
N LEU A 12 -16.89 12.91 7.22
CA LEU A 12 -18.23 12.69 7.76
C LEU A 12 -18.21 12.27 9.24
N TRP A 13 -17.33 11.35 9.62
CA TRP A 13 -17.30 10.77 10.96
C TRP A 13 -16.38 11.49 11.93
N HIS A 14 -15.26 12.02 11.44
CA HIS A 14 -14.20 12.60 12.29
C HIS A 14 -13.97 14.10 12.04
N GLY A 15 -14.66 14.72 11.08
CA GLY A 15 -14.43 16.13 10.70
C GLY A 15 -14.51 17.12 11.88
N SER A 16 -15.50 16.98 12.76
CA SER A 16 -15.63 17.86 13.93
C SER A 16 -14.50 17.68 14.94
N THR A 17 -14.03 16.44 15.11
CA THR A 17 -12.91 16.12 16.01
C THR A 17 -11.62 16.67 15.45
N ILE A 18 -11.37 16.50 14.15
CA ILE A 18 -10.20 17.04 13.46
C ILE A 18 -10.12 18.56 13.65
N VAL A 19 -11.21 19.28 13.38
CA VAL A 19 -11.22 20.75 13.54
C VAL A 19 -10.98 21.16 14.99
N LYS A 20 -11.56 20.44 15.96
CA LYS A 20 -11.36 20.72 17.38
C LYS A 20 -9.91 20.53 17.80
N GLU A 21 -9.31 19.39 17.45
CA GLU A 21 -7.93 19.06 17.81
C GLU A 21 -6.93 19.96 17.08
N THR A 22 -7.11 20.23 15.78
CA THR A 22 -6.27 21.18 15.04
C THR A 22 -6.32 22.58 15.66
N LYS A 23 -7.50 23.03 16.10
CA LYS A 23 -7.65 24.33 16.78
C LYS A 23 -7.02 24.35 18.17
N ALA A 24 -7.04 23.23 18.89
CA ALA A 24 -6.37 23.09 20.18
C ALA A 24 -4.85 23.14 20.03
N MET A 25 -4.30 22.42 19.05
CA MET A 25 -2.86 22.45 18.71
C MET A 25 -2.40 23.86 18.32
N LEU A 26 -3.14 24.55 17.44
CA LEU A 26 -2.81 25.92 17.02
C LEU A 26 -2.82 26.94 18.17
N ARG A 27 -3.60 26.68 19.22
CA ARG A 27 -3.70 27.58 20.40
C ARG A 27 -2.61 27.32 21.44
N GLY A 28 -1.69 26.39 21.19
CA GLY A 28 -0.65 26.02 22.15
C GLY A 28 -1.20 25.40 23.43
N ALA A 29 -2.47 24.97 23.43
CA ALA A 29 -2.98 24.11 24.47
C ALA A 29 -2.21 22.79 24.30
N GLY A 30 -1.30 22.49 25.24
CA GLY A 30 -0.57 21.23 25.24
C GLY A 30 -1.52 20.05 25.03
N ARG A 31 -1.03 18.96 24.44
CA ARG A 31 -1.80 17.74 24.11
C ARG A 31 -2.51 17.21 25.36
N GLY A 32 -3.72 17.72 25.59
CA GLY A 32 -4.42 17.66 26.86
C GLY A 32 -5.52 16.62 26.83
N GLY A 33 -5.13 15.36 26.77
CA GLY A 33 -6.00 14.24 27.16
C GLY A 33 -5.36 13.50 28.32
N ASP A 34 -6.06 13.38 29.44
CA ASP A 34 -5.67 12.51 30.57
C ASP A 34 -5.96 11.03 30.24
N ASP A 35 -5.52 10.58 29.06
CA ASP A 35 -5.47 9.16 28.73
C ASP A 35 -4.28 8.53 29.49
N ILE A 36 -4.47 7.31 29.98
CA ILE A 36 -3.42 6.46 30.55
C ILE A 36 -2.24 6.34 29.58
N HIS A 37 -2.49 6.28 28.26
CA HIS A 37 -1.41 6.27 27.27
C HIS A 37 -0.56 7.54 27.33
N ASN A 38 -1.19 8.73 27.31
CA ASN A 38 -0.48 10.00 27.45
C ASN A 38 0.27 10.09 28.78
N GLN A 39 -0.31 9.57 29.88
CA GLN A 39 0.35 9.56 31.18
C GLN A 39 1.61 8.68 31.18
N LEU A 40 1.56 7.51 30.55
CA LEU A 40 2.71 6.64 30.38
C LEU A 40 3.75 7.24 29.43
N MET A 41 3.31 7.96 28.41
CA MET A 41 4.19 8.60 27.42
C MET A 41 4.91 9.84 27.95
N ARG A 42 4.41 10.50 29.01
CA ARG A 42 5.11 11.59 29.72
C ARG A 42 6.49 11.18 30.27
N ALA A 43 6.75 9.89 30.46
CA ALA A 43 8.05 9.39 30.91
C ALA A 43 9.15 9.51 29.83
N TYR A 44 8.76 9.67 28.57
CA TYR A 44 9.69 9.72 27.44
C TYR A 44 9.91 11.17 26.98
N PRO A 45 11.17 11.59 26.74
CA PRO A 45 11.45 12.93 26.27
C PRO A 45 10.93 13.09 24.84
N GLU A 46 9.99 14.02 24.68
CA GLU A 46 9.42 14.35 23.38
C GLU A 46 10.49 14.87 22.41
N VAL A 47 10.30 14.54 21.14
CA VAL A 47 11.11 15.10 20.04
C VAL A 47 10.49 16.42 19.62
N SER A 48 11.34 17.44 19.49
CA SER A 48 10.90 18.75 18.99
C SER A 48 10.34 18.66 17.57
N GLU A 49 9.22 19.34 17.31
CA GLU A 49 8.56 19.39 16.00
C GLU A 49 9.50 19.88 14.89
N TYR A 50 10.45 20.75 15.22
CA TYR A 50 11.47 21.25 14.30
C TYR A 50 12.39 20.15 13.75
N VAL A 51 12.59 19.05 14.48
CA VAL A 51 13.40 17.92 14.00
C VAL A 51 12.69 17.23 12.84
N TYR A 52 11.37 17.02 12.95
CA TYR A 52 10.57 16.42 11.87
C TYR A 52 10.50 17.34 10.66
N LEU A 53 10.32 18.65 10.87
CA LEU A 53 10.35 19.64 9.79
C LEU A 53 11.72 19.71 9.11
N GLY A 54 12.81 19.64 9.89
CA GLY A 54 14.18 19.59 9.37
C GLY A 54 14.43 18.35 8.52
N LEU A 55 14.03 17.16 9.00
CA LEU A 55 14.13 15.91 8.24
C LEU A 55 13.31 15.98 6.95
N LEU A 56 12.06 16.46 7.01
CA LEU A 56 11.22 16.64 5.83
C LEU A 56 11.89 17.55 4.80
N MET A 57 12.49 18.67 5.24
CA MET A 57 13.18 19.60 4.35
C MET A 57 14.42 18.96 3.73
N VAL A 58 15.27 18.28 4.51
CA VAL A 58 16.47 17.60 4.01
C VAL A 58 16.11 16.55 2.96
N PHE A 59 15.15 15.68 3.25
CA PHE A 59 14.73 14.65 2.29
C PHE A 59 14.06 15.24 1.05
N THR A 60 13.31 16.35 1.18
CA THR A 60 12.73 17.04 0.02
C THR A 60 13.82 17.62 -0.87
N VAL A 61 14.86 18.24 -0.30
CA VAL A 61 16.01 18.75 -1.06
C VAL A 61 16.74 17.62 -1.78
N ILE A 62 16.99 16.50 -1.10
CA ILE A 62 17.61 15.32 -1.72
C ILE A 62 16.75 14.82 -2.90
N MET A 63 15.43 14.73 -2.74
CA MET A 63 14.52 14.33 -3.82
C MET A 63 14.56 15.30 -5.01
N CYS A 64 14.63 16.62 -4.77
CA CYS A 64 14.79 17.61 -5.83
C CYS A 64 16.12 17.44 -6.57
N LEU A 65 17.23 17.25 -5.86
CA LEU A 65 18.55 17.04 -6.45
C LEU A 65 18.57 15.75 -7.28
N VAL A 66 18.06 14.65 -6.74
CA VAL A 66 17.94 13.39 -7.48
C VAL A 66 17.11 13.60 -8.74
N GLY A 67 15.94 14.25 -8.65
CA GLY A 67 15.09 14.51 -9.82
C GLY A 67 15.74 15.32 -10.94
N THR A 68 16.68 16.22 -10.61
CA THR A 68 17.39 17.06 -11.59
C THR A 68 18.67 16.43 -12.15
N PHE A 69 19.41 15.68 -11.32
CA PHE A 69 20.73 15.13 -11.69
C PHE A 69 20.67 13.71 -12.26
N THR A 70 19.50 13.08 -12.26
CA THR A 70 19.28 11.75 -12.83
C THR A 70 18.51 11.82 -14.15
N PRO A 71 18.56 10.76 -14.99
CA PRO A 71 17.86 10.73 -16.27
C PRO A 71 16.32 10.82 -16.18
N PHE A 72 15.74 10.87 -14.98
CA PHE A 72 14.29 10.99 -14.79
C PHE A 72 13.74 12.37 -15.21
N THR A 73 14.57 13.42 -15.30
CA THR A 73 14.18 14.79 -15.74
C THR A 73 12.87 15.26 -15.09
N LEU A 74 12.75 15.09 -13.77
CA LEU A 74 11.56 15.48 -13.02
C LEU A 74 11.65 16.96 -12.61
N PRO A 75 10.63 17.77 -12.90
CA PRO A 75 10.65 19.16 -12.51
C PRO A 75 10.48 19.30 -10.98
N ILE A 76 11.17 20.28 -10.39
CA ILE A 76 11.17 20.52 -8.93
C ILE A 76 9.75 20.71 -8.38
N TRP A 77 8.86 21.37 -9.14
CA TRP A 77 7.48 21.57 -8.72
C TRP A 77 6.71 20.25 -8.55
N ALA A 78 7.06 19.19 -9.28
CA ALA A 78 6.42 17.89 -9.14
C ALA A 78 6.77 17.27 -7.78
N VAL A 79 8.01 17.39 -7.33
CA VAL A 79 8.44 16.94 -5.99
C VAL A 79 7.66 17.70 -4.90
N LEU A 80 7.50 19.02 -5.03
CA LEU A 80 6.70 19.81 -4.10
C LEU A 80 5.22 19.41 -4.11
N LEU A 81 4.66 19.12 -5.29
CA LEU A 81 3.31 18.59 -5.42
C LEU A 81 3.16 17.23 -4.71
N ALA A 82 4.18 16.35 -4.81
CA ALA A 82 4.21 15.08 -4.08
C ALA A 82 4.07 15.29 -2.57
N VAL A 83 4.91 16.18 -2.02
CA VAL A 83 4.93 16.51 -0.60
C VAL A 83 3.59 17.12 -0.16
N ALA A 84 3.02 18.01 -0.97
CA ALA A 84 1.72 18.61 -0.70
C ALA A 84 0.58 17.57 -0.66
N ILE A 85 0.53 16.66 -1.65
CA ILE A 85 -0.46 15.58 -1.67
C ILE A 85 -0.26 14.68 -0.45
N ALA A 86 0.97 14.28 -0.15
CA ALA A 86 1.26 13.42 0.99
C ALA A 86 0.86 14.08 2.32
N ALA A 87 1.14 15.37 2.51
CA ALA A 87 0.73 16.12 3.69
C ALA A 87 -0.80 16.17 3.88
N VAL A 88 -1.56 16.40 2.80
CA VAL A 88 -3.04 16.42 2.85
C VAL A 88 -3.61 15.05 3.17
N PHE A 89 -3.06 13.99 2.57
CA PHE A 89 -3.57 12.63 2.74
C PHE A 89 -3.00 11.91 3.97
N MET A 90 -1.98 12.46 4.63
CA MET A 90 -1.41 11.90 5.87
C MET A 90 -2.48 11.78 6.96
N LEU A 91 -3.29 12.82 7.16
CA LEU A 91 -4.27 12.85 8.24
C LEU A 91 -5.43 11.86 8.02
N PRO A 92 -6.11 11.83 6.85
CA PRO A 92 -7.19 10.86 6.61
C PRO A 92 -6.72 9.41 6.62
N THR A 93 -5.56 9.12 6.01
CA THR A 93 -5.04 7.74 5.98
C THR A 93 -4.53 7.31 7.35
N GLY A 94 -3.91 8.22 8.12
CA GLY A 94 -3.48 7.98 9.49
C GLY A 94 -4.63 7.65 10.44
N ILE A 95 -5.78 8.35 10.33
CA ILE A 95 -6.97 8.04 11.14
C ILE A 95 -7.51 6.65 10.83
N ILE A 96 -7.57 6.25 9.56
CA ILE A 96 -8.06 4.92 9.18
C ILE A 96 -7.12 3.84 9.68
N ILE A 97 -5.81 4.03 9.55
CA ILE A 97 -4.81 3.07 10.07
C ILE A 97 -4.92 2.97 11.59
N ALA A 98 -5.11 4.09 12.29
CA ALA A 98 -5.27 4.10 13.75
C ALA A 98 -6.52 3.34 14.22
N ILE A 99 -7.63 3.43 13.48
CA ILE A 99 -8.90 2.77 13.86
C ILE A 99 -8.91 1.30 13.44
N THR A 100 -8.40 0.99 12.25
CA THR A 100 -8.62 -0.30 11.57
C THR A 100 -7.38 -1.18 11.52
N GLY A 101 -6.20 -0.63 11.80
CA GLY A 101 -4.92 -1.31 11.64
C GLY A 101 -4.53 -1.58 10.18
N GLN A 102 -5.33 -1.14 9.20
CA GLN A 102 -5.11 -1.40 7.77
C GLN A 102 -4.63 -0.16 7.03
N GLY A 103 -3.50 -0.30 6.33
CA GLY A 103 -2.86 0.72 5.51
C GLY A 103 -3.52 0.91 4.15
N ILE A 104 -3.93 2.14 3.85
CA ILE A 104 -4.38 2.52 2.50
C ILE A 104 -3.26 3.29 1.81
N TYR A 105 -2.72 2.70 0.74
CA TYR A 105 -1.58 3.25 0.01
C TYR A 105 -2.03 4.26 -1.07
N LEU A 106 -1.35 5.40 -1.13
CA LEU A 106 -1.64 6.50 -2.07
C LEU A 106 -0.99 6.33 -3.44
N ASN A 107 -0.17 5.31 -3.61
CA ASN A 107 0.70 5.11 -4.76
C ASN A 107 0.01 5.32 -6.13
N VAL A 108 -1.04 4.54 -6.39
CA VAL A 108 -1.74 4.58 -7.67
C VAL A 108 -2.39 5.94 -7.91
N PHE A 109 -2.82 6.62 -6.85
CA PHE A 109 -3.43 7.94 -6.95
C PHE A 109 -2.42 9.04 -7.23
N THR A 110 -1.23 8.97 -6.62
CA THR A 110 -0.13 9.90 -6.94
C THR A 110 0.36 9.71 -8.37
N GLU A 111 0.52 8.45 -8.83
CA GLU A 111 0.87 8.11 -10.21
C GLU A 111 -0.21 8.61 -11.19
N PHE A 112 -1.48 8.46 -10.84
CA PHE A 112 -2.60 8.97 -11.63
C PHE A 112 -2.58 10.50 -11.77
N ILE A 113 -2.38 11.25 -10.68
CA ILE A 113 -2.35 12.72 -10.75
C ILE A 113 -1.17 13.19 -11.59
N ILE A 114 0.04 12.68 -11.32
CA ILE A 114 1.22 13.14 -12.05
C ILE A 114 1.17 12.74 -13.52
N GLY A 115 0.64 11.56 -13.84
CA GLY A 115 0.42 11.09 -15.21
C GLY A 115 -0.61 11.91 -15.99
N LEU A 116 -1.52 12.61 -15.32
CA LEU A 116 -2.41 13.60 -15.96
C LEU A 116 -1.69 14.93 -16.26
N ILE A 117 -0.73 15.32 -15.43
CA ILE A 117 -0.05 16.63 -15.56
C ILE A 117 1.16 16.55 -16.49
N ILE A 118 1.96 15.48 -16.41
CA ILE A 118 3.14 15.23 -17.25
C ILE A 118 2.99 13.87 -17.94
N PRO A 119 2.17 13.78 -19.01
CA PRO A 119 2.06 12.55 -19.78
C PRO A 119 3.34 12.27 -20.57
N GLY A 120 3.74 11.01 -20.67
CA GLY A 120 4.81 10.56 -21.57
C GLY A 120 6.16 10.28 -20.92
N GLN A 121 6.31 10.46 -19.61
CA GLN A 121 7.49 10.04 -18.86
C GLN A 121 7.18 8.81 -17.99
N THR A 122 7.95 7.73 -18.14
CA THR A 122 7.86 6.54 -17.27
C THR A 122 8.53 6.77 -15.90
N GLY A 123 9.28 7.88 -15.74
CA GLY A 123 9.94 8.28 -14.50
C GLY A 123 9.00 8.73 -13.37
N THR A 124 7.69 8.74 -13.59
CA THR A 124 6.68 9.09 -12.57
C THR A 124 6.63 8.10 -11.40
N GLU A 125 7.28 6.94 -11.52
CA GLU A 125 7.52 5.98 -10.43
C GLU A 125 8.32 6.58 -9.26
N VAL A 126 9.11 7.65 -9.49
CA VAL A 126 9.87 8.35 -8.44
C VAL A 126 8.97 9.15 -7.48
N HIS A 127 7.65 9.24 -7.74
CA HIS A 127 6.65 9.80 -6.81
C HIS A 127 6.18 8.80 -5.75
N ARG A 128 6.38 7.50 -5.99
CA ARG A 128 6.08 6.37 -5.11
C ARG A 128 6.76 6.37 -3.74
N PRO A 129 7.99 6.89 -3.51
CA PRO A 129 8.60 6.96 -2.18
C PRO A 129 7.93 7.98 -1.27
N CYS A 130 7.02 8.83 -1.76
CA CYS A 130 6.15 9.65 -0.90
C CYS A 130 5.00 8.83 -0.27
N GLN A 131 5.03 7.50 -0.39
CA GLN A 131 4.25 6.60 0.43
C GLN A 131 4.62 6.79 1.90
N MET A 132 3.89 7.67 2.55
CA MET A 132 3.87 7.78 3.99
C MET A 132 3.29 6.47 4.53
N ARG A 133 4.17 5.55 4.92
CA ARG A 133 3.82 4.76 6.10
C ARG A 133 3.66 5.80 7.19
N PRO A 134 2.51 5.92 7.87
CA PRO A 134 2.46 6.75 9.06
C PRO A 134 3.63 6.25 9.91
N LEU A 135 4.57 7.15 10.23
CA LEU A 135 5.54 6.79 11.26
C LEU A 135 4.67 6.37 12.43
N SER A 136 4.74 5.09 12.80
CA SER A 136 4.23 4.61 14.08
C SER A 136 4.78 5.60 15.09
N TYR A 137 3.90 6.47 15.58
CA TYR A 137 4.23 7.76 16.17
C TYR A 137 5.51 7.66 16.98
N ALA A 138 6.63 8.17 16.43
CA ALA A 138 7.95 8.07 17.05
C ALA A 138 8.01 9.07 18.21
N GLU A 139 7.23 8.81 19.25
CA GLU A 139 7.04 9.71 20.40
C GLU A 139 8.32 9.84 21.24
N THR A 140 9.27 8.92 21.05
CA THR A 140 10.56 8.92 21.73
C THR A 140 11.71 9.13 20.74
N LYS A 141 12.71 9.93 21.16
CA LYS A 141 13.99 10.13 20.43
C LYS A 141 14.63 8.82 19.97
N LEU A 142 14.59 7.78 20.82
CA LEU A 142 15.16 6.48 20.50
C LEU A 142 14.45 5.83 19.31
N MET A 143 13.12 5.87 19.28
CA MET A 143 12.33 5.28 18.20
C MET A 143 12.61 5.96 16.86
N LEU A 144 12.74 7.29 16.86
CA LEU A 144 13.13 8.05 15.68
C LEU A 144 14.51 7.60 15.14
N ILE A 145 15.51 7.49 16.01
CA ILE A 145 16.87 7.08 15.62
C ILE A 145 16.88 5.64 15.10
N THR A 146 16.23 4.71 15.81
CA THR A 146 16.16 3.31 15.39
C THR A 146 15.47 3.16 14.04
N GLN A 147 14.42 3.94 13.78
CA GLN A 147 13.71 3.90 12.50
C GLN A 147 14.52 4.51 11.36
N LEU A 148 15.20 5.65 11.58
CA LEU A 148 16.11 6.23 10.58
C LEU A 148 17.26 5.27 10.26
N TYR A 149 17.84 4.65 11.29
CA TYR A 149 18.90 3.65 11.11
C TYR A 149 18.40 2.43 10.32
N GLY A 150 17.29 1.82 10.75
CA GLY A 150 16.73 0.63 10.12
C GLY A 150 16.29 0.87 8.66
N THR A 151 15.68 2.02 8.37
CA THR A 151 15.30 2.38 7.00
C THR A 151 16.52 2.64 6.11
N THR A 152 17.56 3.29 6.63
CA THR A 152 18.79 3.55 5.88
C THR A 152 19.53 2.24 5.55
N VAL A 153 19.74 1.38 6.55
CA VAL A 153 20.37 0.07 6.35
C VAL A 153 19.55 -0.80 5.40
N GLY A 154 18.22 -0.85 5.59
CA GLY A 154 17.32 -1.59 4.71
C GLY A 154 17.34 -1.09 3.27
N ALA A 155 17.38 0.23 3.05
CA ALA A 155 17.48 0.82 1.72
C ALA A 155 18.80 0.45 1.01
N ILE A 156 19.92 0.48 1.74
CA ILE A 156 21.23 0.10 1.20
C ILE A 156 21.23 -1.38 0.80
N ILE A 157 20.86 -2.27 1.73
CA ILE A 157 20.83 -3.72 1.48
C ILE A 157 19.89 -4.05 0.32
N SER A 158 18.68 -3.48 0.31
CA SER A 158 17.71 -3.70 -0.77
C SER A 158 18.24 -3.23 -2.12
N THR A 159 18.96 -2.10 -2.16
CA THR A 159 19.54 -1.59 -3.41
C THR A 159 20.67 -2.49 -3.91
N VAL A 160 21.56 -2.94 -3.01
CA VAL A 160 22.65 -3.86 -3.35
C VAL A 160 22.12 -5.20 -3.86
N VAL A 161 21.14 -5.78 -3.16
CA VAL A 161 20.50 -7.05 -3.59
C VAL A 161 19.82 -6.87 -4.94
N CYS A 162 19.07 -5.78 -5.13
CA CYS A 162 18.41 -5.50 -6.41
C CYS A 162 19.41 -5.32 -7.55
N TYR A 163 20.53 -4.63 -7.30
CA TYR A 163 21.60 -4.45 -8.27
C TYR A 163 22.23 -5.80 -8.66
N ASN A 164 22.60 -6.64 -7.68
CA ASN A 164 23.18 -7.96 -7.95
C ASN A 164 22.22 -8.86 -8.73
N ILE A 165 20.93 -8.87 -8.37
CA ILE A 165 19.89 -9.64 -9.07
C ILE A 165 19.73 -9.18 -10.53
N ILE A 166 19.79 -7.87 -10.81
CA ILE A 166 19.60 -7.35 -12.18
C ILE A 166 20.85 -7.55 -13.05
N VAL A 167 22.04 -7.41 -12.47
CA VAL A 167 23.30 -7.42 -13.22
C VAL A 167 23.82 -8.84 -13.43
N ASP A 168 23.85 -9.67 -12.37
CA ASP A 168 24.59 -10.95 -12.37
C ASP A 168 23.74 -12.15 -12.79
N GLU A 169 22.41 -12.12 -12.61
CA GLU A 169 21.57 -13.30 -12.84
C GLU A 169 20.95 -13.30 -14.25
N ASP A 170 21.58 -14.02 -15.18
CA ASP A 170 21.09 -14.15 -16.56
C ASP A 170 19.75 -14.88 -16.68
N TRP A 171 19.41 -15.78 -15.74
CA TRP A 171 18.12 -16.49 -15.73
C TRP A 171 16.93 -15.59 -15.40
N LEU A 172 17.17 -14.44 -14.75
CA LEU A 172 16.15 -13.42 -14.49
C LEU A 172 15.93 -12.50 -15.68
N LYS A 173 16.90 -12.37 -16.59
CA LYS A 173 16.77 -11.60 -17.84
C LYS A 173 15.85 -12.31 -18.84
N ASP A 174 15.58 -13.60 -18.63
CA ASP A 174 14.64 -14.41 -19.40
C ASP A 174 13.21 -14.34 -18.83
N LEU A 175 12.74 -13.12 -18.48
CA LEU A 175 11.39 -12.83 -17.95
C LEU A 175 10.23 -13.30 -18.84
N ASN A 176 10.51 -13.74 -20.08
CA ASN A 176 9.54 -14.29 -21.02
C ASN A 176 9.43 -15.82 -20.96
N ASN A 177 10.24 -16.48 -20.13
CA ASN A 177 10.21 -17.94 -20.01
C ASN A 177 9.13 -18.34 -18.99
N GLU A 178 7.98 -18.78 -19.50
CA GLU A 178 6.83 -19.17 -18.70
C GLU A 178 7.09 -20.39 -17.80
N ASP A 179 8.15 -21.15 -18.09
CA ASP A 179 8.59 -22.33 -17.35
C ASP A 179 9.49 -21.99 -16.15
N SER A 180 9.86 -20.72 -15.95
CA SER A 180 10.65 -20.31 -14.79
C SER A 180 9.77 -20.24 -13.53
N ALA A 181 10.16 -20.98 -12.49
CA ALA A 181 9.47 -21.01 -11.20
C ALA A 181 9.41 -19.63 -10.50
N TRP A 182 10.17 -18.65 -11.00
CA TRP A 182 10.27 -17.29 -10.50
C TRP A 182 9.84 -16.29 -11.56
N ASN A 183 8.53 -16.19 -11.76
CA ASN A 183 7.97 -15.09 -12.54
C ASN A 183 8.20 -13.77 -11.77
N GLY A 184 8.84 -12.79 -12.40
CA GLY A 184 9.02 -11.43 -11.87
C GLY A 184 7.71 -10.63 -11.83
N ILE A 185 6.64 -11.19 -11.25
CA ILE A 185 5.27 -10.65 -11.28
C ILE A 185 5.23 -9.23 -10.72
N ASN A 186 5.84 -9.01 -9.55
CA ASN A 186 5.88 -7.68 -8.96
C ASN A 186 6.62 -6.69 -9.86
N PHE A 187 7.80 -7.05 -10.40
CA PHE A 187 8.54 -6.19 -11.33
C PHE A 187 7.73 -5.88 -12.60
N ARG A 188 7.06 -6.87 -13.19
CA ARG A 188 6.16 -6.66 -14.33
C ARG A 188 4.98 -5.77 -13.98
N ILE A 189 4.40 -5.90 -12.79
CA ILE A 189 3.34 -4.99 -12.31
C ILE A 189 3.90 -3.56 -12.19
N PHE A 190 5.11 -3.38 -11.67
CA PHE A 190 5.78 -2.07 -11.62
C PHE A 190 5.99 -1.50 -13.03
N THR A 191 6.59 -2.25 -13.95
CA THR A 191 6.81 -1.79 -15.33
C THR A 191 5.49 -1.47 -16.05
N ASN A 192 4.46 -2.31 -15.87
CA ASN A 192 3.14 -2.08 -16.47
C ASN A 192 2.43 -0.86 -15.86
N ALA A 193 2.58 -0.62 -14.56
CA ALA A 193 2.05 0.56 -13.89
C ALA A 193 2.69 1.83 -14.47
N GLY A 194 4.01 1.88 -14.58
CA GLY A 194 4.73 3.01 -15.21
C GLY A 194 4.33 3.23 -16.67
N ALA A 195 4.06 2.17 -17.42
CA ALA A 195 3.56 2.28 -18.80
C ALA A 195 2.12 2.85 -18.87
N ILE A 196 1.22 2.38 -17.99
CA ILE A 196 -0.19 2.82 -17.96
C ILE A 196 -0.31 4.25 -17.45
N TRP A 197 0.26 4.53 -16.28
CA TRP A 197 0.08 5.81 -15.59
C TRP A 197 1.03 6.89 -16.12
N GLY A 198 2.26 6.54 -16.48
CA GLY A 198 3.27 7.49 -16.98
C GLY A 198 3.28 7.65 -18.50
N ALA A 199 3.54 6.57 -19.24
CA ALA A 199 3.78 6.65 -20.70
C ALA A 199 2.52 6.94 -21.53
N ILE A 200 1.44 6.19 -21.30
CA ILE A 200 0.16 6.41 -22.00
C ILE A 200 -0.57 7.63 -21.40
N GLY A 201 -0.49 7.75 -20.08
CA GLY A 201 -1.21 8.74 -19.30
C GLY A 201 -2.68 8.36 -19.09
N PRO A 202 -3.28 8.71 -17.94
CA PRO A 202 -4.63 8.26 -17.62
C PRO A 202 -5.70 8.84 -18.55
N ALA A 203 -5.48 10.05 -19.09
CA ALA A 203 -6.42 10.68 -20.01
C ALA A 203 -6.64 9.85 -21.28
N ARG A 204 -5.59 9.20 -21.79
CA ARG A 204 -5.69 8.30 -22.96
C ARG A 204 -6.13 6.90 -22.57
N PHE A 205 -5.58 6.36 -21.47
CA PHE A 205 -5.91 5.00 -21.03
C PHE A 205 -7.40 4.83 -20.70
N PHE A 206 -8.01 5.82 -20.05
CA PHE A 206 -9.43 5.79 -19.70
C PHE A 206 -10.36 6.41 -20.75
N SER A 207 -9.85 6.74 -21.94
CA SER A 207 -10.70 7.15 -23.07
C SER A 207 -11.39 5.92 -23.70
N GLY A 208 -12.67 6.03 -24.06
CA GLY A 208 -13.44 4.93 -24.65
C GLY A 208 -14.13 4.03 -23.62
N HIS A 209 -13.95 2.70 -23.72
CA HIS A 209 -14.68 1.73 -22.89
C HIS A 209 -14.39 1.85 -21.38
N TYR A 210 -13.21 2.34 -21.01
CA TYR A 210 -12.80 2.49 -19.61
C TYR A 210 -13.25 3.81 -18.96
N THR A 211 -13.93 4.71 -19.69
CA THR A 211 -14.42 5.98 -19.11
C THR A 211 -15.39 5.75 -17.95
N LYS A 212 -16.13 4.63 -17.96
CA LYS A 212 -17.03 4.24 -16.87
C LYS A 212 -16.31 4.04 -15.53
N LEU A 213 -15.00 3.72 -15.54
CA LEU A 213 -14.24 3.56 -14.29
C LEU A 213 -14.05 4.87 -13.53
N PHE A 214 -14.12 6.03 -14.20
CA PHE A 214 -14.08 7.33 -13.51
C PHE A 214 -15.25 7.52 -12.55
N TYR A 215 -16.43 6.97 -12.87
CA TYR A 215 -17.58 7.01 -11.95
C TYR A 215 -17.30 6.30 -10.63
N SER A 216 -16.36 5.35 -10.59
CA SER A 216 -15.97 4.70 -9.33
C SER A 216 -15.36 5.68 -8.32
N PHE A 217 -14.81 6.82 -8.75
CA PHE A 217 -14.36 7.87 -7.82
C PHE A 217 -15.51 8.55 -7.10
N LEU A 218 -16.70 8.64 -7.72
CA LEU A 218 -17.91 9.20 -7.11
C LEU A 218 -18.65 8.18 -6.24
N ILE A 219 -18.65 6.90 -6.65
CA ILE A 219 -19.33 5.83 -5.91
C ILE A 219 -18.76 5.69 -4.48
N GLY A 220 -17.45 5.83 -4.29
CA GLY A 220 -16.81 5.71 -2.97
C GLY A 220 -17.39 6.67 -1.93
N PRO A 221 -17.34 7.99 -2.16
CA PRO A 221 -17.98 8.99 -1.31
C PRO A 221 -19.49 8.78 -1.12
N LEU A 222 -20.21 8.41 -2.17
CA LEU A 222 -21.65 8.14 -2.09
C LEU A 222 -21.95 6.96 -1.15
N LEU A 223 -21.15 5.90 -1.19
CA LEU A 223 -21.29 4.78 -0.28
C LEU A 223 -21.03 5.18 1.18
N CYS A 224 -20.14 6.16 1.44
CA CYS A 224 -19.92 6.70 2.79
C CYS A 224 -21.13 7.44 3.37
N LEU A 225 -22.02 7.98 2.52
CA LEU A 225 -23.23 8.65 2.97
C LEU A 225 -24.24 7.67 3.57
N ILE A 226 -24.28 6.42 3.10
CA ILE A 226 -25.24 5.40 3.55
C ILE A 226 -25.11 5.14 5.06
N PRO A 227 -23.95 4.74 5.62
CA PRO A 227 -23.83 4.51 7.06
C PRO A 227 -23.94 5.81 7.88
N TYR A 228 -23.56 6.96 7.30
CA TYR A 228 -23.69 8.25 7.97
C TYR A 228 -25.15 8.66 8.18
N PHE A 229 -25.95 8.67 7.11
CA PHE A 229 -27.39 8.96 7.21
C PHE A 229 -28.15 7.84 7.92
N GLY A 230 -27.75 6.58 7.72
CA GLY A 230 -28.28 5.44 8.48
C GLY A 230 -28.14 5.62 9.98
N ASN A 231 -26.97 6.09 10.44
CA ASN A 231 -26.74 6.41 11.85
C ASN A 231 -27.54 7.64 12.33
N LYS A 232 -27.76 8.63 11.46
CA LYS A 232 -28.57 9.83 11.78
C LYS A 232 -30.07 9.50 11.90
N MET A 233 -30.58 8.58 11.10
CA MET A 233 -31.98 8.15 11.13
C MET A 233 -32.25 7.13 12.24
N ARG A 234 -31.38 6.13 12.39
CA ARG A 234 -31.47 5.10 13.42
C ARG A 234 -30.10 4.86 14.05
N PRO A 235 -29.81 5.49 15.21
CA PRO A 235 -28.54 5.31 15.89
C PRO A 235 -28.32 3.84 16.24
N SER A 236 -27.28 3.22 15.69
CA SER A 236 -26.94 1.83 15.97
C SER A 236 -25.42 1.67 16.04
N ARG A 237 -24.95 0.69 16.83
CA ARG A 237 -23.52 0.38 16.90
C ARG A 237 -22.97 -0.15 15.58
N LEU A 238 -23.81 -0.82 14.78
CA LEU A 238 -23.42 -1.42 13.50
C LEU A 238 -22.96 -0.38 12.48
N TRP A 239 -23.63 0.77 12.41
CA TRP A 239 -23.26 1.83 11.47
C TRP A 239 -21.87 2.39 11.71
N LYS A 240 -21.41 2.41 12.97
CA LYS A 240 -20.07 2.86 13.35
C LYS A 240 -18.98 1.84 12.98
N TYR A 241 -19.33 0.56 12.86
CA TYR A 241 -18.40 -0.49 12.41
C TYR A 241 -18.32 -0.62 10.88
N CYS A 242 -19.26 -0.01 10.14
CA CYS A 242 -19.25 0.00 8.68
C CYS A 242 -18.20 0.95 8.11
N ASN A 243 -16.95 0.49 8.01
CA ASN A 243 -15.86 1.22 7.37
C ASN A 243 -15.87 1.02 5.85
N ILE A 244 -16.55 1.91 5.13
CA ILE A 244 -16.61 1.92 3.66
C ILE A 244 -15.22 1.97 2.99
N PRO A 245 -14.21 2.72 3.50
CA PRO A 245 -12.89 2.67 2.92
C PRO A 245 -12.29 1.26 2.90
N LEU A 246 -12.56 0.43 3.91
CA LEU A 246 -12.08 -0.96 3.95
C LEU A 246 -12.91 -1.85 3.02
N LEU A 247 -14.24 -1.68 2.98
CA LEU A 247 -15.11 -2.47 2.10
C LEU A 247 -14.84 -2.23 0.61
N THR A 248 -14.31 -1.05 0.27
CA THR A 248 -13.95 -0.69 -1.09
C THR A 248 -12.47 -0.97 -1.41
N MET A 249 -11.72 -1.60 -0.48
CA MET A 249 -10.37 -2.09 -0.79
C MET A 249 -10.45 -3.26 -1.77
N PRO A 250 -9.57 -3.31 -2.77
CA PRO A 250 -9.48 -4.48 -3.64
C PRO A 250 -9.11 -5.69 -2.79
N LEU A 251 -9.92 -6.75 -2.86
CA LEU A 251 -9.70 -8.02 -2.16
C LEU A 251 -8.60 -8.88 -2.82
N GLY A 252 -8.00 -8.39 -3.90
CA GLY A 252 -6.92 -9.01 -4.64
C GLY A 252 -6.66 -8.27 -5.96
N GLY A 253 -5.47 -8.46 -6.54
CA GLY A 253 -5.14 -8.02 -7.90
C GLY A 253 -5.46 -9.10 -8.93
N ALA A 254 -5.73 -8.71 -10.17
CA ALA A 254 -5.85 -9.67 -11.27
C ALA A 254 -4.54 -10.49 -11.39
N GLY A 255 -4.64 -11.82 -11.39
CA GLY A 255 -3.49 -12.72 -11.43
C GLY A 255 -2.79 -12.96 -10.08
N MET A 256 -3.32 -12.46 -8.96
CA MET A 256 -2.79 -12.77 -7.64
C MET A 256 -3.28 -14.15 -7.13
N PRO A 257 -2.44 -14.89 -6.38
CA PRO A 257 -2.84 -16.15 -5.77
C PRO A 257 -4.06 -15.99 -4.85
N GLN A 258 -5.16 -16.69 -5.15
CA GLN A 258 -6.40 -16.61 -4.36
C GLN A 258 -6.23 -17.20 -2.95
N ASN A 259 -5.20 -18.03 -2.72
CA ASN A 259 -4.88 -18.59 -1.42
C ASN A 259 -4.62 -17.52 -0.35
N MET A 260 -4.20 -16.31 -0.73
CA MET A 260 -3.98 -15.21 0.23
C MET A 260 -5.27 -14.86 0.96
N ILE A 261 -6.42 -14.82 0.27
CA ILE A 261 -7.71 -14.46 0.88
C ILE A 261 -8.12 -15.53 1.90
N VAL A 262 -8.05 -16.80 1.49
CA VAL A 262 -8.47 -17.93 2.34
C VAL A 262 -7.56 -18.05 3.57
N MET A 263 -6.23 -17.99 3.38
CA MET A 263 -5.27 -18.11 4.48
C MET A 263 -5.32 -16.91 5.42
N SER A 264 -5.49 -15.69 4.92
CA SER A 264 -5.71 -14.52 5.77
C SER A 264 -7.00 -14.64 6.58
N PHE A 265 -8.09 -15.15 5.98
CA PHE A 265 -9.35 -15.37 6.70
C PHE A 265 -9.20 -16.44 7.80
N VAL A 266 -8.59 -17.59 7.49
CA VAL A 266 -8.34 -18.65 8.46
C VAL A 266 -7.47 -18.14 9.62
N THR A 267 -6.40 -17.42 9.31
CA THR A 267 -5.51 -16.84 10.32
C THR A 267 -6.25 -15.83 11.20
N ALA A 268 -7.02 -14.93 10.59
CA ALA A 268 -7.84 -13.98 11.33
C ALA A 268 -8.89 -14.68 12.22
N PHE A 269 -9.58 -15.70 11.71
CA PHE A 269 -10.55 -16.45 12.49
C PHE A 269 -9.91 -17.20 13.67
N VAL A 270 -8.81 -17.92 13.43
CA VAL A 270 -8.14 -18.68 14.48
C VAL A 270 -7.62 -17.74 15.58
N PHE A 271 -6.88 -16.70 15.23
CA PHE A 271 -6.24 -15.83 16.22
C PHE A 271 -7.19 -14.78 16.81
N GLN A 272 -8.00 -14.10 15.99
CA GLN A 272 -8.85 -12.99 16.45
C GLN A 272 -10.22 -13.42 16.98
N TYR A 273 -10.74 -14.57 16.57
CA TYR A 273 -12.03 -15.06 17.04
C TYR A 273 -11.90 -16.24 18.00
N TRP A 274 -11.26 -17.34 17.56
CA TRP A 274 -11.23 -18.57 18.34
C TRP A 274 -10.33 -18.44 19.56
N LEU A 275 -9.07 -18.02 19.38
CA LEU A 275 -8.08 -17.88 20.45
C LEU A 275 -8.49 -16.80 21.45
N PHE A 276 -8.97 -15.66 20.94
CA PHE A 276 -9.45 -14.55 21.77
C PHE A 276 -10.60 -14.97 22.70
N ARG A 277 -11.53 -15.79 22.23
CA ARG A 277 -12.70 -16.23 23.04
C ARG A 277 -12.44 -17.43 23.94
N HIS A 278 -11.60 -18.38 23.51
CA HIS A 278 -11.42 -19.64 24.24
C HIS A 278 -10.14 -19.68 25.08
N ARG A 279 -9.11 -18.90 24.75
CA ARG A 279 -7.77 -18.92 25.38
C ARG A 279 -7.20 -17.51 25.54
N TYR A 280 -7.98 -16.62 26.16
CA TYR A 280 -7.62 -15.21 26.31
C TYR A 280 -6.28 -14.99 27.03
N ASP A 281 -5.98 -15.75 28.08
CA ASP A 281 -4.73 -15.59 28.85
C ASP A 281 -3.48 -15.84 27.99
N TRP A 282 -3.55 -16.84 27.10
CA TRP A 282 -2.46 -17.11 26.16
C TRP A 282 -2.40 -16.01 25.09
N TYR A 283 -3.56 -15.61 24.56
CA TYR A 283 -3.64 -14.58 23.53
C TYR A 283 -3.02 -13.27 24.00
N SER A 284 -3.39 -12.78 25.18
CA SER A 284 -2.88 -11.53 25.75
C SER A 284 -1.37 -11.55 25.95
N LYS A 285 -0.80 -12.70 26.36
CA LYS A 285 0.62 -12.81 26.71
C LYS A 285 1.55 -13.10 25.53
N TYR A 286 1.11 -13.92 24.57
CA TYR A 286 2.01 -14.50 23.56
C TYR A 286 1.66 -14.13 22.12
N ASN A 287 0.43 -13.68 21.82
CA ASN A 287 0.00 -13.46 20.44
C ASN A 287 0.87 -12.42 19.72
N TYR A 288 1.24 -11.33 20.40
CA TYR A 288 2.10 -10.30 19.82
C TYR A 288 3.51 -10.81 19.49
N VAL A 289 4.10 -11.59 20.40
CA VAL A 289 5.44 -12.18 20.20
C VAL A 289 5.42 -13.22 19.07
N LEU A 290 4.37 -14.04 18.99
CA LEU A 290 4.21 -15.01 17.92
C LEU A 290 4.05 -14.31 16.56
N ALA A 291 3.25 -13.25 16.47
CA ALA A 291 3.09 -12.49 15.24
C ALA A 291 4.44 -11.94 14.75
N ALA A 292 5.23 -11.33 15.64
CA ALA A 292 6.57 -10.85 15.31
C ALA A 292 7.52 -11.98 14.87
N ALA A 293 7.42 -13.16 15.49
CA ALA A 293 8.21 -14.33 15.12
C ALA A 293 7.81 -14.89 13.74
N LEU A 294 6.53 -14.90 13.40
CA LEU A 294 6.03 -15.33 12.08
C LEU A 294 6.47 -14.38 10.97
N ASP A 295 6.42 -13.06 11.19
CA ASP A 295 6.93 -12.07 10.24
C ASP A 295 8.42 -12.25 9.98
N THR A 296 9.20 -12.40 11.06
CA THR A 296 10.66 -12.60 10.97
C THR A 296 11.00 -13.95 10.31
N GLY A 297 10.29 -15.01 10.67
CA GLY A 297 10.49 -16.35 10.11
C GLY A 297 10.15 -16.40 8.61
N THR A 298 9.09 -15.70 8.19
CA THR A 298 8.74 -15.58 6.77
C THR A 298 9.83 -14.84 5.99
N ALA A 299 10.36 -13.74 6.54
CA ALA A 299 11.45 -13.01 5.90
C ALA A 299 12.71 -13.88 5.72
N ILE A 300 13.10 -14.65 6.75
CA ILE A 300 14.23 -15.58 6.66
C ILE A 300 13.95 -16.69 5.65
N ALA A 301 12.75 -17.27 5.67
CA ALA A 301 12.36 -18.31 4.72
C ALA A 301 12.44 -17.81 3.28
N VAL A 302 11.92 -16.61 2.98
CA VAL A 302 12.01 -15.98 1.66
C VAL A 302 13.46 -15.76 1.22
N LEU A 303 14.33 -15.30 2.12
CA LEU A 303 15.75 -15.14 1.81
C LEU A 303 16.38 -16.49 1.45
N VAL A 304 16.19 -17.51 2.28
CA VAL A 304 16.75 -18.85 2.04
C VAL A 304 16.21 -19.47 0.75
N THR A 305 14.89 -19.42 0.53
CA THR A 305 14.30 -19.99 -0.69
C THR A 305 14.71 -19.24 -1.95
N SER A 306 14.87 -17.91 -1.88
CA SER A 306 15.35 -17.12 -3.02
C SER A 306 16.78 -17.47 -3.45
N GLN A 307 17.66 -17.82 -2.50
CA GLN A 307 19.04 -18.22 -2.82
C GLN A 307 19.11 -19.66 -3.35
N LEU A 308 18.25 -20.55 -2.88
CA LEU A 308 18.23 -21.97 -3.29
C LEU A 308 17.48 -22.20 -4.60
N ALA A 309 16.58 -21.28 -4.97
CA ALA A 309 15.72 -21.35 -6.13
C ALA A 309 16.44 -21.53 -7.48
N GLY A 310 17.63 -20.95 -7.65
CA GLY A 310 18.42 -21.11 -8.88
C GLY A 310 19.11 -22.47 -9.02
N TYR A 311 19.17 -23.26 -7.93
CA TYR A 311 19.94 -24.50 -7.87
C TYR A 311 19.08 -25.75 -7.67
N ILE A 312 17.83 -25.60 -7.21
CA ILE A 312 16.98 -26.71 -6.80
C ILE A 312 15.65 -26.65 -7.54
N VAL A 313 15.36 -27.68 -8.34
CA VAL A 313 14.03 -27.91 -8.91
C VAL A 313 13.13 -28.46 -7.80
N PRO A 314 12.04 -27.75 -7.42
CA PRO A 314 11.17 -28.21 -6.35
C PRO A 314 10.47 -29.52 -6.73
N PRO A 315 10.25 -30.44 -5.79
CA PRO A 315 9.58 -31.70 -6.08
C PRO A 315 8.15 -31.45 -6.56
N ILE A 316 7.68 -32.32 -7.45
CA ILE A 316 6.33 -32.26 -8.01
C ILE A 316 5.41 -33.02 -7.07
N TRP A 317 4.39 -32.34 -6.54
CA TRP A 317 3.40 -32.93 -5.66
C TRP A 317 2.04 -32.24 -5.83
N SER A 318 1.01 -32.70 -5.12
CA SER A 318 -0.35 -32.17 -5.26
C SER A 318 -0.47 -30.66 -5.00
N GLY A 319 0.41 -30.07 -4.18
CA GLY A 319 0.50 -28.62 -3.94
C GLY A 319 1.52 -27.88 -4.80
N ASN A 320 2.27 -28.57 -5.65
CA ASN A 320 3.19 -28.02 -6.64
C ASN A 320 3.17 -28.87 -7.92
N PRO A 321 2.06 -28.86 -8.68
CA PRO A 321 1.94 -29.65 -9.90
C PRO A 321 2.80 -29.07 -11.02
N LEU A 322 3.26 -29.92 -11.94
CA LEU A 322 4.05 -29.54 -13.13
C LEU A 322 3.38 -28.48 -14.01
N ALA A 323 2.05 -28.44 -14.01
CA ALA A 323 1.26 -27.48 -14.76
C ALA A 323 0.16 -26.95 -13.85
N VAL A 324 0.30 -25.70 -13.43
CA VAL A 324 -0.81 -24.92 -12.89
C VAL A 324 -1.42 -24.21 -14.08
N THR A 325 -2.61 -24.62 -14.54
CA THR A 325 -3.38 -23.79 -15.48
C THR A 325 -3.66 -22.46 -14.77
N PRO A 326 -3.13 -21.32 -15.23
CA PRO A 326 -3.45 -20.04 -14.61
C PRO A 326 -4.96 -19.84 -14.68
N ASP A 327 -5.61 -19.58 -13.55
CA ASP A 327 -7.06 -19.40 -13.48
C ASP A 327 -7.53 -18.31 -14.47
N TYR A 328 -8.18 -18.75 -15.55
CA TYR A 328 -9.22 -18.12 -16.39
C TYR A 328 -9.14 -16.64 -16.83
N TYR A 329 -8.02 -15.94 -16.69
CA TYR A 329 -7.79 -14.67 -17.38
C TYR A 329 -6.48 -14.71 -18.17
N CYS A 330 -6.59 -15.22 -19.40
CA CYS A 330 -5.67 -15.07 -20.53
C CYS A 330 -4.17 -15.05 -20.17
N TYR A 331 -3.57 -16.23 -20.10
CA TYR A 331 -2.16 -16.39 -20.43
C TYR A 331 -2.02 -17.63 -21.31
N THR A 332 -1.66 -17.42 -22.57
CA THR A 332 -1.13 -18.48 -23.44
C THR A 332 0.25 -18.04 -23.92
N PRO A 333 1.30 -18.86 -23.72
CA PRO A 333 2.64 -18.59 -24.24
C PRO A 333 2.64 -18.56 -25.76
N GLY A 334 3.33 -17.57 -26.32
CA GLY A 334 3.78 -17.59 -27.71
C GLY A 334 2.69 -17.42 -28.78
N ARG A 335 1.44 -17.11 -28.41
CA ARG A 335 0.40 -16.72 -29.36
C ARG A 335 -0.37 -15.50 -28.84
N MET A 336 -0.18 -14.36 -29.49
CA MET A 336 -1.30 -13.43 -29.69
C MET A 336 -2.34 -14.16 -30.55
N CYS A 337 -3.16 -15.00 -29.92
CA CYS A 337 -4.44 -15.43 -30.44
C CYS A 337 -5.44 -15.10 -29.33
N ALA A 338 -6.27 -14.07 -29.48
CA ALA A 338 -7.49 -14.23 -30.26
C ALA A 338 -8.11 -15.63 -30.03
N GLY A 339 -8.40 -15.95 -28.76
CA GLY A 339 -9.13 -17.14 -28.37
C GLY A 339 -10.62 -16.96 -28.63
N LYS A 340 -11.09 -17.54 -29.73
CA LYS A 340 -12.45 -17.52 -30.31
C LYS A 340 -13.62 -18.02 -29.44
N ALA A 341 -13.48 -18.14 -28.11
CA ALA A 341 -14.60 -18.58 -27.26
C ALA A 341 -15.23 -17.45 -26.42
N TYR A 342 -14.48 -16.37 -26.12
CA TYR A 342 -15.00 -15.17 -25.45
C TYR A 342 -14.99 -13.91 -26.33
N CYS A 343 -14.29 -13.93 -27.47
CA CYS A 343 -14.33 -12.85 -28.46
C CYS A 343 -15.58 -12.89 -29.35
N SER A 344 -16.38 -13.95 -29.36
CA SER A 344 -17.60 -14.03 -30.20
C SER A 344 -18.75 -13.16 -29.70
N LYS A 345 -18.73 -12.72 -28.43
CA LYS A 345 -19.77 -11.82 -27.89
C LYS A 345 -19.54 -10.32 -28.15
N PHE A 346 -18.39 -9.96 -28.72
CA PHE A 346 -18.04 -8.56 -29.02
C PHE A 346 -17.69 -8.33 -30.50
N ASN A 347 -17.84 -9.36 -31.35
CA ASN A 347 -17.50 -9.33 -32.78
C ASN A 347 -18.67 -9.79 -33.67
N ASP A 348 -19.91 -9.43 -33.33
CA ASP A 348 -20.98 -9.40 -34.34
C ASP A 348 -21.39 -7.92 -34.55
N PRO A 349 -21.61 -7.48 -35.81
CA PRO A 349 -21.90 -6.09 -36.16
C PRO A 349 -23.23 -5.57 -35.61
#